data_AF-A0A3B8YM64-F1
#
_entry.id   AF-A0A3B8YM64-F1
#
_cell.length_a   1.000
_cell.length_b   1.000
_cell.length_c   1.000
_cell.angle_alpha   90.00
_cell.angle_beta   90.00
_cell.angle_gamma   90.00
#
_symmetry.space_group_name_H-M   'P 1'
#
loop_
_entity.id
_entity.type
_entity.pdbx_description
1 polymer ?
#
loop_
_entity_poly.entity_id
_entity_poly.type
_entity_poly.pdbx_seq_one_letter_code
_entity_poly.pdbx_strand_id
1 'polypeptide(L)'
;MGFYPDRIDLYQEALTHRSSSIRSNSGKWVNNERLEFLGDAILDAIVADILYKKFENKKEGFLTSTRSRIVQRETLNKIAIEIGIDKIITSSTRNLAHNTNIYG
;
A
#
# COMPACT_ATOMS: atom_id res chain seq x y z
N MET A 1 7.45 8.96 -12.37
CA MET A 1 6.10 9.30 -11.86
C MET A 1 5.58 10.66 -12.31
N GLY A 2 6.34 11.49 -13.05
CA GLY A 2 5.80 12.68 -13.71
C GLY A 2 5.42 13.85 -12.79
N PHE A 3 5.65 13.73 -11.47
CA PHE A 3 5.46 14.78 -10.49
C PHE A 3 6.67 14.86 -9.54
N TYR A 4 6.87 16.03 -8.93
CA TYR A 4 7.86 16.24 -7.88
C TYR A 4 7.15 16.24 -6.51
N PRO A 5 7.68 15.49 -5.52
CA PRO A 5 7.06 15.44 -4.20
C PRO A 5 7.32 16.75 -3.44
N ASP A 6 6.25 17.38 -2.95
CA ASP A 6 6.35 18.59 -2.09
C ASP A 6 7.10 18.28 -0.77
N ARG A 7 6.93 17.05 -0.28
CA ARG A 7 7.47 16.56 1.00
C ARG A 7 8.15 15.22 0.80
N ILE A 8 9.43 15.25 0.42
CA ILE A 8 10.24 14.06 0.14
C ILE A 8 10.37 13.12 1.34
N ASP A 9 10.30 13.66 2.56
CA ASP A 9 10.34 12.93 3.81
C ASP A 9 9.20 11.91 3.94
N LEU A 10 8.00 12.28 3.48
CA LEU A 10 6.84 11.36 3.47
C LEU A 10 7.05 10.19 2.50
N TYR A 11 7.71 10.42 1.37
CA TYR A 11 8.02 9.37 0.40
C TYR A 11 9.09 8.43 0.96
N GLN A 12 10.10 8.97 1.64
CA GLN A 12 11.11 8.15 2.33
C GLN A 12 10.48 7.29 3.43
N GLU A 13 9.58 7.87 4.25
CA GLU A 13 8.84 7.14 5.28
C GLU A 13 7.95 6.04 4.66
N ALA A 14 7.19 6.36 3.60
CA ALA A 14 6.31 5.41 2.91
C ALA A 14 7.07 4.22 2.29
N LEU A 15 8.32 4.44 1.85
CA LEU A 15 9.19 3.41 1.28
C LEU A 15 10.01 2.65 2.33
N THR A 16 9.93 3.01 3.61
CA THR A 16 10.68 2.34 4.69
C THR A 16 9.82 1.25 5.31
N HIS A 17 10.06 0.00 4.92
CA HIS A 17 9.36 -1.14 5.51
C HIS A 17 9.69 -1.26 7.00
N ARG A 18 8.75 -1.77 7.82
CA ARG A 18 8.92 -1.95 9.27
C ARG A 18 10.20 -2.69 9.69
N SER A 19 10.70 -3.62 8.87
CA SER A 19 11.97 -4.32 9.12
C SER A 19 13.19 -3.39 9.08
N SER A 20 13.09 -2.25 8.41
CA SER A 20 14.14 -1.23 8.28
C SER A 20 13.85 0.01 9.12
N SER A 21 13.03 -0.12 10.17
CA SER A 21 12.68 1.01 11.02
C SER A 21 13.92 1.71 11.58
N ILE A 22 13.99 3.03 11.45
CA ILE A 22 15.09 3.85 11.97
C ILE A 22 14.56 4.69 13.14
N ARG A 23 15.39 4.93 14.16
CA ARG A 23 15.08 5.91 15.22
C ARG A 23 15.41 7.32 14.73
N SER A 24 14.41 8.21 14.74
CA SER A 24 14.62 9.64 14.51
C SER A 24 15.37 10.29 15.68
N ASN A 25 15.85 11.53 15.47
CA ASN A 25 16.48 12.35 16.51
C ASN A 25 15.57 12.60 17.73
N SER A 26 14.25 12.54 17.54
CA SER A 26 13.27 12.65 18.62
C SER A 26 12.95 11.30 19.28
N GLY A 27 13.71 10.25 18.96
CA GLY A 27 13.50 8.88 19.43
C GLY A 27 12.25 8.20 18.88
N LYS A 28 11.62 8.66 17.80
CA LYS A 28 10.46 7.98 17.21
C LYS A 28 10.92 6.94 16.19
N TRP A 29 10.21 5.82 16.08
CA TRP A 29 10.42 4.89 14.98
C TRP A 29 9.84 5.49 13.70
N VAL A 30 10.62 5.47 12.63
CA VAL A 30 10.24 5.94 11.30
C VAL A 30 10.14 4.72 10.40
N ASN A 31 8.91 4.43 9.98
CA ASN A 31 8.55 3.37 9.04
C ASN A 31 7.20 3.70 8.41
N ASN A 32 6.78 2.88 7.46
CA ASN A 32 5.57 3.11 6.70
C ASN A 32 4.25 2.77 7.42
N GLU A 33 4.24 2.17 8.62
CA GLU A 33 3.02 1.60 9.23
C GLU A 33 1.92 2.64 9.45
N ARG A 34 2.28 3.88 9.81
CA ARG A 34 1.30 4.97 9.99
C ARG A 34 0.73 5.49 8.67
N LEU A 35 1.58 5.56 7.63
CA LEU A 35 1.17 5.97 6.29
C LEU A 35 0.36 4.88 5.60
N GLU A 36 0.69 3.60 5.83
CA GLU A 36 -0.09 2.44 5.39
C GLU A 36 -1.51 2.49 5.99
N PHE A 37 -1.63 2.68 7.31
CA PHE A 37 -2.94 2.81 7.96
C PHE A 37 -3.82 3.92 7.36
N LEU A 38 -3.24 5.09 7.12
CA LEU A 38 -3.96 6.20 6.49
C LEU A 38 -4.28 5.90 5.02
N GLY A 39 -3.31 5.34 4.30
CA GLY A 39 -3.41 5.00 2.89
C GLY A 39 -4.51 3.99 2.61
N ASP A 40 -4.65 2.97 3.46
CA ASP A 40 -5.71 1.96 3.35
C ASP A 40 -7.09 2.59 3.44
N ALA A 41 -7.33 3.46 4.43
CA ALA A 41 -8.60 4.15 4.59
C ALA A 41 -8.94 5.06 3.39
N ILE A 42 -7.94 5.76 2.85
CA ILE A 42 -8.11 6.60 1.66
C ILE A 42 -8.40 5.76 0.42
N LEU A 43 -7.65 4.67 0.22
CA LEU A 43 -7.84 3.76 -0.91
C LEU A 43 -9.23 3.12 -0.87
N ASP A 44 -9.67 2.66 0.30
CA ASP A 44 -11.00 2.10 0.51
C ASP A 44 -12.11 3.09 0.15
N ALA A 45 -11.97 4.35 0.59
CA ALA A 45 -12.93 5.40 0.29
C ALA A 45 -13.00 5.71 -1.22
N ILE A 46 -11.85 5.82 -1.90
CA ILE A 46 -11.78 6.08 -3.34
C ILE A 46 -12.40 4.92 -4.13
N VAL A 47 -12.04 3.67 -3.81
CA VAL A 47 -12.61 2.50 -4.49
C VAL A 47 -14.12 2.40 -4.23
N ALA A 48 -14.58 2.68 -3.02
CA ALA A 48 -16.00 2.73 -2.68
C ALA A 48 -16.75 3.78 -3.51
N ASP A 49 -16.21 5.01 -3.64
CA ASP A 49 -16.81 6.09 -4.44
C ASP A 49 -16.92 5.70 -5.92
N ILE A 50 -15.85 5.11 -6.49
CA ILE A 50 -15.86 4.63 -7.87
C ILE A 50 -16.92 3.54 -8.07
N LEU A 51 -17.00 2.55 -7.17
CA LEU A 51 -17.97 1.46 -7.27
C LEU A 51 -19.41 1.95 -7.11
N TYR A 52 -19.65 2.88 -6.17
CA TYR A 52 -20.95 3.50 -5.94
C TYR A 52 -21.47 4.19 -7.20
N LYS A 53 -20.62 5.01 -7.85
CA LYS A 53 -20.97 5.72 -9.09
C LYS A 53 -21.10 4.79 -10.30
N LYS A 54 -20.26 3.75 -10.40
CA LYS A 54 -20.25 2.86 -11.56
C LYS A 54 -21.37 1.82 -11.55
N PHE A 55 -21.85 1.41 -10.38
CA PHE A 55 -22.80 0.31 -10.21
C PHE A 55 -24.06 0.75 -9.47
N GLU A 56 -24.74 1.78 -9.98
CA GLU A 56 -25.92 2.42 -9.36
C GLU A 56 -27.04 1.43 -8.97
N ASN A 57 -27.22 0.35 -9.73
CA ASN A 57 -28.29 -0.64 -9.54
C ASN A 57 -27.88 -1.86 -8.69
N LYS A 58 -26.66 -1.88 -8.13
CA LYS A 58 -26.17 -3.03 -7.35
C LYS A 58 -26.37 -2.78 -5.85
N LYS A 59 -26.66 -3.87 -5.14
CA LYS A 59 -26.84 -3.85 -3.68
C LYS A 59 -25.51 -3.70 -2.96
N GLU A 60 -25.56 -3.20 -1.72
CA GLU A 60 -24.40 -3.01 -0.84
C GLU A 60 -23.49 -4.25 -0.78
N GLY A 61 -24.03 -5.45 -0.59
CA GLY A 61 -23.20 -6.66 -0.50
C GLY A 61 -22.35 -6.94 -1.75
N PHE A 62 -22.84 -6.59 -2.94
CA PHE A 62 -22.05 -6.69 -4.18
C PHE A 62 -20.93 -5.64 -4.18
N LEU A 63 -21.23 -4.41 -3.79
CA LEU A 63 -20.26 -3.31 -3.73
C LEU A 63 -19.14 -3.63 -2.71
N THR A 64 -19.51 -4.09 -1.52
CA THR A 64 -18.57 -4.50 -0.47
C THR A 64 -17.70 -5.68 -0.91
N SER A 65 -18.30 -6.74 -1.47
CA SER A 65 -17.53 -7.89 -1.99
C SER A 65 -16.56 -7.49 -3.11
N THR A 66 -17.00 -6.61 -4.01
CA THR A 66 -16.18 -6.13 -5.12
C THR A 66 -15.05 -5.23 -4.62
N ARG A 67 -15.33 -4.30 -3.70
CA ARG A 67 -14.31 -3.46 -3.06
C ARG A 67 -13.23 -4.34 -2.41
N SER A 68 -13.63 -5.28 -1.54
CA SER A 68 -12.69 -6.17 -0.86
C SER A 68 -11.79 -6.92 -1.83
N ARG A 69 -12.30 -7.37 -2.98
CA ARG A 69 -11.49 -8.07 -4.00
C ARG A 69 -10.51 -7.13 -4.73
N ILE A 70 -10.85 -5.86 -4.89
CA ILE A 70 -9.97 -4.87 -5.50
C ILE A 70 -8.85 -4.48 -4.53
N VAL A 71 -9.19 -4.18 -3.28
CA VAL A 71 -8.22 -3.71 -2.27
C VAL A 71 -7.50 -4.82 -1.51
N GLN A 72 -7.75 -6.10 -1.84
CA GLN A 72 -7.06 -7.20 -1.17
C GLN A 72 -5.55 -7.15 -1.46
N ARG A 73 -4.77 -7.61 -0.47
CA ARG A 73 -3.31 -7.66 -0.52
C ARG A 73 -2.75 -8.29 -1.80
N GLU A 74 -3.34 -9.38 -2.29
CA GLU A 74 -2.86 -10.02 -3.52
C GLU A 74 -2.97 -9.10 -4.75
N THR A 75 -4.09 -8.39 -4.89
CA THR A 75 -4.33 -7.46 -6.00
C THR A 75 -3.39 -6.26 -5.89
N LEU A 76 -3.27 -5.67 -4.70
CA LEU A 76 -2.39 -4.52 -4.47
C LEU A 76 -0.91 -4.88 -4.66
N ASN A 77 -0.47 -6.07 -4.26
CA ASN A 77 0.90 -6.54 -4.48
C ASN A 77 1.23 -6.67 -5.97
N LYS A 78 0.31 -7.21 -6.78
CA LYS A 78 0.49 -7.29 -8.24
C LYS A 78 0.66 -5.90 -8.85
N ILE A 79 -0.21 -4.97 -8.48
CA ILE A 79 -0.13 -3.57 -8.93
C ILE A 79 1.20 -2.94 -8.49
N ALA A 80 1.62 -3.13 -7.24
CA ALA A 80 2.87 -2.59 -6.72
C ALA A 80 4.11 -3.05 -7.51
N ILE A 81 4.13 -4.31 -7.96
CA ILE A 81 5.18 -4.86 -8.83
C ILE A 81 5.11 -4.25 -10.23
N GLU A 82 3.91 -4.17 -10.81
CA GLU A 82 3.71 -3.60 -12.15
C GLU A 82 4.17 -2.15 -12.24
N ILE A 83 3.95 -1.36 -11.17
CA ILE A 83 4.41 0.04 -11.10
C ILE A 83 5.83 0.20 -10.55
N GLY A 84 6.50 -0.91 -10.20
CA GLY A 84 7.91 -0.94 -9.80
C GLY A 84 8.22 -0.47 -8.38
N ILE A 85 7.25 -0.48 -7.45
CA ILE A 85 7.45 -0.12 -6.04
C ILE A 85 8.38 -1.13 -5.34
N ASP A 86 8.30 -2.40 -5.73
CA ASP A 86 9.14 -3.49 -5.22
C ASP A 86 10.64 -3.20 -5.35
N LYS A 87 11.04 -2.41 -6.34
CA LYS A 87 12.44 -2.06 -6.62
C LYS A 87 12.98 -0.92 -5.76
N ILE A 88 12.09 -0.11 -5.16
CA ILE A 88 12.45 1.10 -4.43
C ILE A 88 12.16 1.02 -2.93
N ILE A 89 11.45 -0.02 -2.48
CA ILE A 89 11.20 -0.25 -1.07
C ILE A 89 12.50 -0.56 -0.32
N THR A 90 12.71 0.10 0.81
CA THR A 90 13.84 -0.18 1.71
C THR A 90 13.42 -1.21 2.73
N SER A 91 13.91 -2.43 2.53
CA SER A 91 13.82 -3.54 3.48
C SER A 91 15.24 -4.03 3.84
N SER A 92 15.45 -4.35 5.11
CA SER A 92 16.67 -4.96 5.66
C SER A 92 16.76 -6.44 5.30
N THR A 93 15.64 -7.03 4.87
CA THR A 93 15.59 -8.29 4.12
C THR A 93 15.91 -8.00 2.65
N ARG A 94 17.18 -7.77 2.32
CA ARG A 94 17.63 -7.75 0.92
C ARG A 94 18.36 -9.05 0.60
N ASN A 95 17.78 -9.80 -0.35
CA ASN A 95 18.24 -11.08 -0.95
C ASN A 95 17.82 -12.39 -0.26
N LEU A 96 16.52 -12.72 -0.25
CA LEU A 96 16.13 -14.08 -0.66
C LEU A 96 15.24 -13.94 -1.90
N ALA A 97 15.82 -14.37 -3.02
CA ALA A 97 15.23 -14.34 -4.33
C ALA A 97 13.92 -15.14 -4.41
N HIS A 98 13.15 -14.85 -5.46
CA HIS A 98 12.37 -15.81 -6.26
C HIS A 98 11.96 -17.14 -5.57
N ASN A 99 10.64 -17.37 -5.53
CA ASN A 99 9.96 -18.60 -5.09
C ASN A 99 10.02 -18.89 -3.58
N THR A 100 8.91 -18.66 -2.87
CA THR A 100 8.04 -19.76 -2.39
C THR A 100 6.84 -19.23 -1.60
N ASN A 101 5.77 -20.01 -1.68
CA ASN A 101 4.45 -19.86 -1.08
C ASN A 101 4.46 -19.43 0.40
N ILE A 102 3.53 -18.55 0.77
CA ILE A 102 3.09 -18.40 2.18
C ILE A 102 1.57 -18.59 2.21
N TYR A 103 1.16 -19.86 2.19
CA TYR A 103 0.04 -20.32 2.99
C TYR A 103 0.54 -20.46 4.42
N GLY A 104 -0.23 -19.94 5.37
CA GLY A 104 -0.01 -19.98 6.80
C GLY A 104 -0.95 -19.01 7.49
#